data_AF-A0A381Z984-F1
#
_entry.id   AF-A0A381Z984-F1
#
_cell.length_a   1.000
_cell.length_b   1.000
_cell.length_c   1.000
_cell.angle_alpha   90.00
_cell.angle_beta   90.00
_cell.angle_gamma   90.00
#
_symmetry.space_group_name_H-M   'P 1'
#
loop_
_entity.id
_entity.type
_entity.pdbx_description
1 polymer ?
#
loop_
_entity_poly.entity_id
_entity_poly.type
_entity_poly.pdbx_seq_one_letter_code
_entity_poly.pdbx_strand_id
1 'polypeptide(L)'
;MAVVNAQIVNRTPFENGTPWGKYGPYERIDGTINFGVEPNNPANSAIIDLEHSPITQSGRVTFTSDFVLLQPSDREPTRLLVDVVNRGRKRAIPDFNMVSPTLSPSSEIDPGDGFLFRNGYAVLSVGWQYDVYRSSSLLGMDPPAVKVNGDFTEGINLVEIRPNQIQKCYLLANRIHKPYPSVSTDNTRARILVKEWEDGPETEIPSSKWSFAKETEGEPTPDVEHVYMDAGFQPGKIYNVIYRATNPVVSGATLMSVRDVGSWIKYGGPNCPVKATVKHAYAYGISQTGRLLRHYLYAGMNLDEKGRQVYDGILAHVAGGRRGDFNHRFAQPSQQSSPGFGHLFPFTDVPSLDPFGRGTEGLQDRQLKTGGTPKVMYTNTSAEYWRGDASLSHTDPSGCCDKDFPDNTRSYFFSGTQHVPNKLPQKKTPGPDGSLGLHGFNVVDFRPLLRAALTNLVSWVEENPSPPETKVPRLDEGTAIPLETALEKFGHLKHIKTPDPSRMWRIREINIGPHESQGITTYPVEEQREYPKFVSDIDDDGNEIAGIRMPDISVPIGTHTGWNLRSPETGSPEQIISMVGFTDYFIHDKSSSLSTKDPRK
;
A
#
# COMPACT_ATOMS: atom_id res chain seq x y z
N MET A 1 -22.35 -18.34 -1.37
CA MET A 1 -21.79 -17.13 -2.02
C MET A 1 -21.98 -16.05 -0.99
N ALA A 2 -20.91 -15.33 -0.68
CA ALA A 2 -20.91 -14.37 0.41
C ALA A 2 -21.70 -13.09 0.07
N VAL A 3 -21.70 -12.64 -1.18
CA VAL A 3 -22.57 -11.52 -1.60
C VAL A 3 -24.02 -11.97 -1.56
N VAL A 4 -24.81 -11.33 -0.70
CA VAL A 4 -26.24 -11.66 -0.49
C VAL A 4 -27.16 -10.77 -1.33
N ASN A 5 -26.77 -9.51 -1.55
CA ASN A 5 -27.51 -8.54 -2.36
C ASN A 5 -26.58 -7.38 -2.76
N ALA A 6 -26.91 -6.69 -3.84
CA ALA A 6 -26.32 -5.41 -4.21
C ALA A 6 -27.40 -4.38 -4.52
N GLN A 7 -27.28 -3.20 -3.91
CA GLN A 7 -28.15 -2.06 -4.18
C GLN A 7 -27.47 -1.16 -5.21
N ILE A 8 -28.11 -0.96 -6.36
CA ILE A 8 -27.70 0.04 -7.35
C ILE A 8 -28.27 1.39 -6.92
N VAL A 9 -27.39 2.36 -6.69
CA VAL A 9 -27.74 3.73 -6.32
C VAL A 9 -27.84 4.61 -7.55
N ASN A 10 -26.93 4.43 -8.51
CA ASN A 10 -26.92 5.20 -9.75
C ASN A 10 -26.48 4.33 -10.93
N ARG A 11 -27.04 4.60 -12.11
CA ARG A 11 -26.62 4.03 -13.39
C ARG A 11 -26.72 5.10 -14.47
N THR A 12 -25.59 5.43 -15.09
CA THR A 12 -25.50 6.54 -16.06
C THR A 12 -24.60 6.17 -17.23
N PRO A 13 -24.82 6.73 -18.44
CA PRO A 13 -23.81 6.68 -19.50
C PRO A 13 -22.49 7.27 -19.01
N PHE A 14 -21.39 6.59 -19.25
CA PHE A 14 -20.05 7.09 -18.94
C PHE A 14 -19.56 7.97 -20.10
N GLU A 15 -18.91 9.09 -19.80
CA GLU A 15 -18.39 10.05 -20.79
C GLU A 15 -19.40 10.42 -21.88
N ASN A 16 -20.64 10.73 -21.45
CA ASN A 16 -21.76 11.08 -22.33
C ASN A 16 -22.04 10.05 -23.45
N GLY A 17 -21.72 8.77 -23.22
CA GLY A 17 -21.91 7.71 -24.22
C GLY A 17 -20.83 7.66 -25.29
N THR A 18 -19.64 8.21 -25.03
CA THR A 18 -18.50 8.11 -25.96
C THR A 18 -18.11 6.64 -26.21
N PRO A 19 -18.02 6.19 -27.47
CA PRO A 19 -17.68 4.81 -27.79
C PRO A 19 -16.17 4.54 -27.78
N TRP A 20 -15.77 3.35 -27.29
CA TRP A 20 -14.37 2.93 -27.15
C TRP A 20 -14.05 1.73 -28.05
N GLY A 21 -13.64 2.03 -29.29
CA GLY A 21 -13.30 1.00 -30.28
C GLY A 21 -14.45 0.01 -30.52
N LYS A 22 -14.14 -1.29 -30.60
CA LYS A 22 -15.14 -2.34 -30.87
C LYS A 22 -16.09 -2.61 -29.69
N TYR A 23 -15.79 -2.11 -28.49
CA TYR A 23 -16.58 -2.37 -27.28
C TYR A 23 -17.71 -1.34 -27.08
N GLY A 24 -17.74 -0.27 -27.88
CA GLY A 24 -18.83 0.70 -27.88
C GLY A 24 -18.83 1.61 -26.64
N PRO A 25 -19.97 2.26 -26.34
CA PRO A 25 -20.10 3.13 -25.19
C PRO A 25 -20.04 2.34 -23.88
N TYR A 26 -19.69 3.04 -22.79
CA TYR A 26 -19.62 2.48 -21.45
C TYR A 26 -20.71 3.10 -20.55
N GLU A 27 -21.07 2.38 -19.50
CA GLU A 27 -21.93 2.86 -18.41
C GLU A 27 -21.18 2.81 -17.09
N ARG A 28 -21.55 3.73 -16.19
CA ARG A 28 -21.13 3.78 -14.80
C ARG A 28 -22.27 3.36 -13.89
N ILE A 29 -21.98 2.43 -12.98
CA ILE A 29 -22.93 1.90 -12.01
C ILE A 29 -22.33 2.05 -10.63
N ASP A 30 -22.98 2.84 -9.78
CA ASP A 30 -22.57 3.07 -8.40
C ASP A 30 -23.52 2.34 -7.46
N GLY A 31 -23.02 1.75 -6.38
CA GLY A 31 -23.88 1.04 -5.44
C GLY A 31 -23.18 0.56 -4.18
N THR A 32 -23.91 -0.25 -3.42
CA THR A 32 -23.44 -0.88 -2.18
C THR A 32 -23.70 -2.38 -2.23
N ILE A 33 -22.68 -3.16 -1.89
CA ILE A 33 -22.74 -4.61 -1.77
C ILE A 33 -23.02 -4.97 -0.32
N ASN A 34 -23.93 -5.91 -0.09
CA ASN A 34 -24.17 -6.53 1.20
C ASN A 34 -23.56 -7.93 1.20
N PHE A 35 -22.72 -8.22 2.18
CA PHE A 35 -22.10 -9.52 2.39
C PHE A 35 -22.75 -10.24 3.57
N GLY A 36 -22.77 -11.56 3.51
CA GLY A 36 -23.11 -12.46 4.59
C GLY A 36 -22.21 -13.68 4.51
N VAL A 37 -21.15 -13.70 5.31
CA VAL A 37 -20.14 -14.77 5.32
C VAL A 37 -20.44 -15.79 6.43
N GLU A 38 -20.05 -17.03 6.19
CA GLU A 38 -20.13 -18.11 7.17
C GLU A 38 -18.86 -18.11 8.04
N PRO A 39 -18.92 -17.80 9.35
CA PRO A 39 -17.72 -17.65 10.17
C PRO A 39 -16.88 -18.94 10.26
N ASN A 40 -17.53 -20.11 10.24
CA ASN A 40 -16.87 -21.41 10.34
C ASN A 40 -16.50 -22.01 8.97
N ASN A 41 -16.71 -21.30 7.86
CA ASN A 41 -16.34 -21.80 6.54
C ASN A 41 -14.81 -21.85 6.42
N PRO A 42 -14.22 -22.94 5.88
CA PRO A 42 -12.76 -23.07 5.74
C PRO A 42 -12.11 -21.90 4.99
N ALA A 43 -12.80 -21.28 4.02
CA ALA A 43 -12.31 -20.13 3.27
C ALA A 43 -12.12 -18.88 4.15
N ASN A 44 -12.75 -18.82 5.32
CA ASN A 44 -12.68 -17.72 6.27
C ASN A 44 -11.76 -18.02 7.48
N SER A 45 -11.14 -19.21 7.54
CA SER A 45 -10.32 -19.66 8.67
C SER A 45 -9.07 -18.83 8.95
N ALA A 46 -8.64 -17.98 8.02
CA ALA A 46 -7.52 -17.06 8.21
C ALA A 46 -7.94 -15.72 8.83
N ILE A 47 -9.24 -15.43 8.91
CA ILE A 47 -9.76 -14.12 9.33
C ILE A 47 -9.79 -14.06 10.85
N ILE A 48 -9.01 -13.15 11.43
CA ILE A 48 -8.95 -12.95 12.88
C ILE A 48 -10.23 -12.27 13.37
N ASP A 49 -10.71 -12.71 14.55
CA ASP A 49 -11.87 -12.19 15.28
C ASP A 49 -13.23 -12.37 14.58
N LEU A 50 -13.30 -13.11 13.46
CA LEU A 50 -14.56 -13.32 12.75
C LEU A 50 -15.60 -14.05 13.61
N GLU A 51 -15.15 -15.01 14.41
CA GLU A 51 -15.96 -15.77 15.36
C GLU A 51 -16.54 -14.91 16.50
N HIS A 52 -15.96 -13.74 16.75
CA HIS A 52 -16.42 -12.80 17.77
C HIS A 52 -17.44 -11.79 17.22
N SER A 53 -17.77 -11.86 15.93
CA SER A 53 -18.79 -10.99 15.35
C SER A 53 -20.20 -11.47 15.63
N PRO A 54 -21.18 -10.54 15.81
CA PRO A 54 -22.59 -10.90 15.81
C PRO A 54 -23.00 -11.61 14.52
N ILE A 55 -23.81 -12.67 14.67
CA ILE A 55 -24.38 -13.42 13.55
C ILE A 55 -25.87 -13.12 13.38
N THR A 56 -26.35 -13.17 12.14
CA THR A 56 -27.78 -13.09 11.81
C THR A 56 -28.53 -14.36 12.23
N GLN A 57 -29.86 -14.35 12.12
CA GLN A 57 -30.70 -15.55 12.26
C GLN A 57 -30.31 -16.67 11.29
N SER A 58 -29.71 -16.33 10.14
CA SER A 58 -29.18 -17.29 9.16
C SER A 58 -27.75 -17.76 9.45
N GLY A 59 -27.20 -17.39 10.62
CA GLY A 59 -25.86 -17.81 11.06
C GLY A 59 -24.71 -17.14 10.30
N ARG A 60 -24.95 -15.97 9.69
CA ARG A 60 -23.94 -15.26 8.88
C ARG A 60 -23.46 -13.99 9.57
N VAL A 61 -22.18 -13.66 9.39
CA VAL A 61 -21.62 -12.35 9.74
C VAL A 61 -21.80 -11.42 8.55
N THR A 62 -22.36 -10.23 8.77
CA THR A 62 -22.69 -9.30 7.68
C THR A 62 -21.84 -8.04 7.71
N PHE A 63 -21.55 -7.50 6.53
CA PHE A 63 -20.88 -6.22 6.34
C PHE A 63 -21.26 -5.63 4.96
N THR A 64 -20.91 -4.37 4.72
CA THR A 64 -21.25 -3.68 3.46
C THR A 64 -20.05 -3.02 2.82
N SER A 65 -20.04 -2.85 1.51
CA SER A 65 -18.95 -2.18 0.78
C SER A 65 -19.51 -1.34 -0.36
N ASP A 66 -18.98 -0.14 -0.56
CA ASP A 66 -19.24 0.64 -1.76
C ASP A 66 -18.61 0.01 -3.00
N PHE A 67 -19.26 0.15 -4.15
CA PHE A 67 -18.63 -0.16 -5.43
C PHE A 67 -18.97 0.85 -6.52
N VAL A 68 -18.05 0.97 -7.46
CA VAL A 68 -18.25 1.63 -8.76
C VAL A 68 -17.83 0.67 -9.84
N LEU A 69 -18.72 0.41 -10.80
CA LEU A 69 -18.48 -0.46 -11.95
C LEU A 69 -18.54 0.37 -13.24
N LEU A 70 -17.51 0.26 -14.06
CA LEU A 70 -17.49 0.69 -15.45
C LEU A 70 -17.52 -0.54 -16.35
N GLN A 71 -18.51 -0.63 -17.25
CA GLN A 71 -18.62 -1.74 -18.21
C GLN A 71 -19.15 -1.27 -19.56
N PRO A 72 -18.94 -2.03 -20.66
CA PRO A 72 -19.59 -1.75 -21.93
C PRO A 72 -21.13 -1.74 -21.80
N SER A 73 -21.79 -0.75 -22.41
CA SER A 73 -23.25 -0.58 -22.35
C SER A 73 -23.99 -1.53 -23.29
N ASP A 74 -23.42 -1.83 -24.46
CA ASP A 74 -24.12 -2.58 -25.52
C ASP A 74 -23.45 -3.93 -25.83
N ARG A 75 -22.39 -4.26 -25.10
CA ARG A 75 -21.54 -5.45 -25.30
C ARG A 75 -21.26 -6.15 -23.99
N GLU A 76 -20.87 -7.40 -24.06
CA GLU A 76 -20.38 -8.14 -22.90
C GLU A 76 -18.91 -7.78 -22.63
N PRO A 77 -18.51 -7.58 -21.36
CA PRO A 77 -17.11 -7.41 -21.02
C PRO A 77 -16.35 -8.72 -21.23
N THR A 78 -15.11 -8.65 -21.73
CA THR A 78 -14.29 -9.85 -21.93
C THR A 78 -13.56 -10.29 -20.66
N ARG A 79 -13.30 -9.34 -19.76
CA ARG A 79 -12.51 -9.54 -18.54
C ARG A 79 -12.90 -8.54 -17.45
N LEU A 80 -12.70 -8.95 -16.21
CA LEU A 80 -12.86 -8.08 -15.03
C LEU A 80 -11.49 -7.61 -14.53
N LEU A 81 -11.35 -6.32 -14.26
CA LEU A 81 -10.28 -5.79 -13.42
C LEU A 81 -10.90 -5.21 -12.14
N VAL A 82 -10.62 -5.84 -11.01
CA VAL A 82 -10.96 -5.32 -9.69
C VAL A 82 -9.88 -4.35 -9.24
N ASP A 83 -10.25 -3.08 -9.15
CA ASP A 83 -9.45 -2.00 -8.60
C ASP A 83 -9.63 -1.97 -7.08
N VAL A 84 -8.63 -2.48 -6.36
CA VAL A 84 -8.58 -2.35 -4.90
C VAL A 84 -8.15 -0.92 -4.58
N VAL A 85 -9.15 -0.06 -4.39
CA VAL A 85 -8.98 1.41 -4.30
C VAL A 85 -8.02 1.81 -3.18
N ASN A 86 -7.11 2.76 -3.43
CA ASN A 86 -6.16 3.18 -2.41
C ASN A 86 -6.77 4.28 -1.54
N ARG A 87 -7.05 3.99 -0.26
CA ARG A 87 -7.70 4.93 0.68
C ARG A 87 -8.99 5.51 0.11
N GLY A 88 -9.81 4.66 -0.50
CA GLY A 88 -11.06 5.02 -1.17
C GLY A 88 -10.92 5.62 -2.57
N ARG A 89 -9.71 5.93 -3.03
CA ARG A 89 -9.45 6.53 -4.35
C ARG A 89 -9.29 5.44 -5.41
N LYS A 90 -10.07 5.56 -6.50
CA LYS A 90 -10.00 4.68 -7.67
C LYS A 90 -8.67 4.86 -8.39
N ARG A 91 -7.94 3.79 -8.69
CA ARG A 91 -6.55 3.85 -9.20
C ARG A 91 -6.34 3.19 -10.56
N ALA A 92 -7.04 2.10 -10.85
CA ALA A 92 -6.89 1.41 -12.13
C ALA A 92 -7.06 2.32 -13.35
N ILE A 93 -8.13 3.14 -13.42
CA ILE A 93 -8.34 4.03 -14.57
C ILE A 93 -7.20 5.06 -14.69
N PRO A 94 -6.86 5.86 -13.66
CA PRO A 94 -5.77 6.83 -13.81
C PRO A 94 -4.42 6.23 -14.17
N ASP A 95 -4.10 5.06 -13.61
CA ASP A 95 -2.81 4.42 -13.81
C ASP A 95 -2.72 3.81 -15.22
N PHE A 96 -3.75 3.09 -15.67
CA PHE A 96 -3.71 2.36 -16.94
C PHE A 96 -4.21 3.16 -18.14
N ASN A 97 -5.01 4.21 -17.98
CA ASN A 97 -5.44 5.09 -19.08
C ASN A 97 -4.64 6.40 -19.17
N MET A 98 -3.49 6.50 -18.47
CA MET A 98 -2.56 7.63 -18.54
C MET A 98 -3.14 8.99 -18.11
N VAL A 99 -4.13 8.99 -17.22
CA VAL A 99 -4.72 10.24 -16.68
C VAL A 99 -3.69 11.00 -15.86
N SER A 100 -3.64 12.32 -15.98
CA SER A 100 -2.74 13.12 -15.14
C SER A 100 -3.02 12.88 -13.64
N PRO A 101 -2.01 12.57 -12.82
CA PRO A 101 -2.22 12.38 -11.38
C PRO A 101 -2.82 13.62 -10.73
N THR A 102 -3.84 13.44 -9.89
CA THR A 102 -4.43 14.50 -9.06
C THR A 102 -4.26 14.16 -7.58
N LEU A 103 -3.98 15.18 -6.75
CA LEU A 103 -3.85 15.01 -5.30
C LEU A 103 -5.22 14.99 -4.60
N SER A 104 -6.19 15.73 -5.15
CA SER A 104 -7.54 15.85 -4.60
C SER A 104 -8.44 14.69 -5.06
N PRO A 105 -9.17 14.03 -4.14
CA PRO A 105 -10.17 13.05 -4.52
C PRO A 105 -11.27 13.65 -5.41
N SER A 106 -11.67 12.94 -6.45
CA SER A 106 -12.82 13.29 -7.29
C SER A 106 -13.79 12.12 -7.45
N SER A 107 -15.08 12.45 -7.54
CA SER A 107 -16.13 11.53 -7.94
C SER A 107 -16.13 11.31 -9.45
N GLU A 108 -15.65 12.27 -10.22
CA GLU A 108 -15.44 12.15 -11.66
C GLU A 108 -14.30 11.16 -11.97
N ILE A 109 -14.45 10.44 -13.07
CA ILE A 109 -13.44 9.48 -13.55
C ILE A 109 -13.04 9.96 -14.94
N ASP A 110 -11.89 10.61 -15.04
CA ASP A 110 -11.29 10.97 -16.33
C ASP A 110 -10.98 9.67 -17.09
N PRO A 111 -11.50 9.49 -18.32
CA PRO A 111 -11.27 8.28 -19.10
C PRO A 111 -9.84 8.14 -19.60
N GLY A 112 -9.04 9.20 -19.62
CA GLY A 112 -7.72 9.25 -20.20
C GLY A 112 -7.72 8.83 -21.68
N ASP A 113 -6.74 8.03 -22.10
CA ASP A 113 -6.68 7.49 -23.47
C ASP A 113 -7.63 6.31 -23.72
N GLY A 114 -8.37 5.87 -22.70
CA GLY A 114 -9.34 4.79 -22.76
C GLY A 114 -8.74 3.41 -23.01
N PHE A 115 -7.46 3.18 -22.71
CA PHE A 115 -6.79 1.89 -22.91
C PHE A 115 -7.60 0.69 -22.38
N LEU A 116 -8.06 0.74 -21.13
CA LEU A 116 -8.86 -0.35 -20.54
C LEU A 116 -10.18 -0.57 -21.31
N PHE A 117 -10.85 0.52 -21.72
CA PHE A 117 -12.13 0.42 -22.41
C PHE A 117 -11.99 -0.14 -23.82
N ARG A 118 -10.94 0.28 -24.53
CA ARG A 118 -10.58 -0.23 -25.87
C ARG A 118 -10.19 -1.70 -25.86
N ASN A 119 -9.90 -2.27 -24.68
CA ASN A 119 -9.55 -3.67 -24.47
C ASN A 119 -10.63 -4.48 -23.73
N GLY A 120 -11.85 -3.96 -23.63
CA GLY A 120 -13.03 -4.73 -23.20
C GLY A 120 -13.09 -5.05 -21.71
N TYR A 121 -12.34 -4.33 -20.89
CA TYR A 121 -12.40 -4.49 -19.44
C TYR A 121 -13.74 -3.98 -18.90
N ALA A 122 -14.37 -4.77 -18.03
CA ALA A 122 -15.17 -4.24 -16.94
C ALA A 122 -14.22 -3.88 -15.79
N VAL A 123 -14.32 -2.67 -15.24
CA VAL A 123 -13.48 -2.20 -14.14
C VAL A 123 -14.37 -1.98 -12.93
N LEU A 124 -14.15 -2.76 -11.86
CA LEU A 124 -14.87 -2.62 -10.61
C LEU A 124 -13.93 -2.07 -9.54
N SER A 125 -14.21 -0.86 -9.05
CA SER A 125 -13.57 -0.29 -7.87
C SER A 125 -14.38 -0.67 -6.62
N VAL A 126 -13.74 -1.30 -5.64
CA VAL A 126 -14.38 -1.77 -4.39
C VAL A 126 -13.86 -1.01 -3.17
N GLY A 127 -14.78 -0.54 -2.32
CA GLY A 127 -14.46 0.06 -1.02
C GLY A 127 -14.10 -1.02 0.00
N TRP A 128 -12.82 -1.33 0.15
CA TRP A 128 -12.34 -2.39 1.05
C TRP A 128 -11.88 -1.88 2.41
N GLN A 129 -11.64 -0.57 2.56
CA GLN A 129 -11.06 0.03 3.75
C GLN A 129 -12.15 0.70 4.60
N TYR A 130 -12.20 0.42 5.90
CA TYR A 130 -13.28 0.86 6.80
C TYR A 130 -13.06 2.21 7.47
N ASP A 131 -11.80 2.59 7.67
CA ASP A 131 -11.40 3.82 8.35
C ASP A 131 -11.37 5.04 7.41
N VAL A 132 -11.89 4.92 6.18
CA VAL A 132 -12.02 6.07 5.25
C VAL A 132 -13.27 6.88 5.57
N TYR A 133 -13.14 8.22 5.57
CA TYR A 133 -14.29 9.13 5.51
C TYR A 133 -14.92 9.08 4.11
N ARG A 134 -15.96 8.24 3.97
CA ARG A 134 -16.69 8.01 2.71
C ARG A 134 -17.30 9.30 2.18
N SER A 135 -17.28 9.44 0.85
CA SER A 135 -17.90 10.54 0.11
C SER A 135 -18.20 10.08 -1.32
N SER A 136 -18.78 10.94 -2.16
CA SER A 136 -18.92 10.65 -3.60
C SER A 136 -17.58 10.37 -4.30
N SER A 137 -16.46 10.83 -3.72
CA SER A 137 -15.11 10.65 -4.25
C SER A 137 -14.35 9.46 -3.64
N LEU A 138 -14.72 9.03 -2.43
CA LEU A 138 -13.97 8.05 -1.63
C LEU A 138 -14.86 6.88 -1.23
N LEU A 139 -14.53 5.69 -1.73
CA LEU A 139 -15.22 4.44 -1.42
C LEU A 139 -14.73 3.85 -0.08
N GLY A 140 -15.61 3.17 0.65
CA GLY A 140 -15.25 2.45 1.88
C GLY A 140 -16.17 1.28 2.16
N MET A 141 -16.04 0.72 3.36
CA MET A 141 -16.92 -0.33 3.87
C MET A 141 -17.35 -0.08 5.31
N ASP A 142 -18.45 -0.71 5.70
CA ASP A 142 -18.85 -0.84 7.10
C ASP A 142 -18.54 -2.27 7.55
N PRO A 143 -17.47 -2.50 8.34
CA PRO A 143 -17.00 -3.83 8.71
C PRO A 143 -17.85 -4.44 9.84
N PRO A 144 -17.75 -5.78 10.07
CA PRO A 144 -18.33 -6.41 11.25
C PRO A 144 -17.67 -5.89 12.53
N ALA A 145 -18.46 -5.66 13.58
CA ALA A 145 -17.94 -5.32 14.90
C ALA A 145 -17.40 -6.57 15.62
N VAL A 146 -16.35 -6.41 16.40
CA VAL A 146 -15.81 -7.48 17.28
C VAL A 146 -16.42 -7.34 18.67
N LYS A 147 -17.07 -8.41 19.15
CA LYS A 147 -17.69 -8.49 20.49
C LYS A 147 -17.26 -9.75 21.22
N VAL A 148 -16.12 -9.68 21.92
CA VAL A 148 -15.64 -10.80 22.75
C VAL A 148 -16.64 -11.02 23.89
N ASN A 149 -17.14 -12.26 24.02
CA ASN A 149 -18.17 -12.66 24.99
C ASN A 149 -19.48 -11.84 24.93
N GLY A 150 -19.76 -11.18 23.80
CA GLY A 150 -20.95 -10.34 23.62
C GLY A 150 -20.78 -8.88 24.07
N ASP A 151 -19.65 -8.54 24.70
CA ASP A 151 -19.36 -7.22 25.25
C ASP A 151 -18.53 -6.35 24.29
N PHE A 152 -18.48 -5.04 24.60
CA PHE A 152 -17.53 -4.14 23.95
C PHE A 152 -16.11 -4.59 24.22
N THR A 153 -15.30 -4.62 23.16
CA THR A 153 -13.91 -5.07 23.24
C THR A 153 -12.99 -3.86 23.35
N GLU A 154 -12.09 -3.91 24.33
CA GLU A 154 -11.03 -2.92 24.51
C GLU A 154 -9.66 -3.56 24.24
N GLY A 155 -8.66 -2.74 23.92
CA GLY A 155 -7.29 -3.20 23.77
C GLY A 155 -6.32 -2.04 23.64
N ILE A 156 -5.03 -2.33 23.57
CA ILE A 156 -4.02 -1.31 23.36
C ILE A 156 -3.87 -1.06 21.86
N ASN A 157 -3.90 0.21 21.47
CA ASN A 157 -3.60 0.66 20.12
C ASN A 157 -2.44 1.65 20.13
N LEU A 158 -1.75 1.78 18.99
CA LEU A 158 -0.69 2.76 18.77
C LEU A 158 -1.04 3.58 17.53
N VAL A 159 -0.99 4.90 17.66
CA VAL A 159 -1.12 5.84 16.54
C VAL A 159 0.16 6.62 16.39
N GLU A 160 0.67 6.68 15.17
CA GLU A 160 1.84 7.48 14.84
C GLU A 160 1.47 8.81 14.19
N ILE A 161 2.06 9.89 14.71
CA ILE A 161 1.90 11.26 14.21
C ILE A 161 3.26 11.77 13.72
N ARG A 162 3.27 12.33 12.49
CA ARG A 162 4.44 12.95 11.86
C ARG A 162 4.14 14.38 11.40
N PRO A 163 4.36 15.38 12.26
CA PRO A 163 4.12 16.77 11.89
C PRO A 163 5.10 17.23 10.82
N ASN A 164 4.60 18.01 9.86
CA ASN A 164 5.42 18.81 8.94
C ASN A 164 5.44 20.30 9.31
N GLN A 165 4.64 20.68 10.29
CA GLN A 165 4.53 22.02 10.88
C GLN A 165 4.12 21.87 12.35
N ILE A 166 4.28 22.94 13.14
CA ILE A 166 3.80 22.95 14.53
C ILE A 166 2.27 22.89 14.51
N GLN A 167 1.71 21.94 15.27
CA GLN A 167 0.27 21.80 15.43
C GLN A 167 -0.03 21.25 16.83
N LYS A 168 -1.06 21.77 17.48
CA LYS A 168 -1.40 21.40 18.88
C LYS A 168 -2.26 20.14 19.00
N CYS A 169 -3.05 19.85 17.97
CA CYS A 169 -4.09 18.82 18.00
C CYS A 169 -3.98 17.87 16.81
N TYR A 170 -4.07 16.56 17.04
CA TYR A 170 -4.13 15.54 16.01
C TYR A 170 -5.23 14.52 16.31
N LEU A 171 -5.85 13.98 15.26
CA LEU A 171 -6.65 12.76 15.36
C LEU A 171 -5.78 11.59 15.85
N LEU A 172 -6.37 10.69 16.62
CA LEU A 172 -5.80 9.37 16.95
C LEU A 172 -5.89 8.42 15.74
N ALA A 173 -5.40 8.87 14.59
CA ALA A 173 -5.36 8.11 13.35
C ALA A 173 -4.11 8.44 12.54
N ASN A 174 -3.67 7.47 11.72
CA ASN A 174 -2.69 7.76 10.69
C ASN A 174 -3.35 8.58 9.57
N ARG A 175 -2.85 9.79 9.32
CA ARG A 175 -3.45 10.76 8.36
C ARG A 175 -4.89 11.12 8.77
N ILE A 176 -5.75 11.40 7.79
CA ILE A 176 -7.16 11.75 7.98
C ILE A 176 -8.01 10.49 7.76
N HIS A 177 -8.00 9.58 8.74
CA HIS A 177 -8.84 8.38 8.78
C HIS A 177 -9.65 8.37 10.09
N LYS A 178 -10.72 7.57 10.13
CA LYS A 178 -11.53 7.37 11.34
C LYS A 178 -10.67 6.68 12.40
N PRO A 179 -10.49 7.29 13.59
CA PRO A 179 -9.68 6.70 14.65
C PRO A 179 -10.42 5.56 15.34
N TYR A 180 -9.67 4.69 16.02
CA TYR A 180 -10.25 3.97 17.16
C TYR A 180 -10.24 4.92 18.36
N PRO A 181 -11.39 5.25 18.94
CA PRO A 181 -11.44 6.19 20.07
C PRO A 181 -10.77 5.58 21.31
N SER A 182 -10.21 6.44 22.15
CA SER A 182 -9.77 6.04 23.48
C SER A 182 -10.99 5.68 24.35
N VAL A 183 -10.81 4.79 25.32
CA VAL A 183 -11.89 4.42 26.27
C VAL A 183 -12.30 5.56 27.20
N SER A 184 -11.42 6.56 27.35
CA SER A 184 -11.59 7.67 28.29
C SER A 184 -10.71 8.85 27.86
N THR A 185 -11.06 10.05 28.32
CA THR A 185 -10.22 11.24 28.19
C THR A 185 -9.10 11.30 29.24
N ASP A 186 -9.15 10.41 30.25
CA ASP A 186 -8.07 10.20 31.21
C ASP A 186 -6.85 9.55 30.53
N ASN A 187 -5.73 10.27 30.52
CA ASN A 187 -4.49 9.83 29.90
C ASN A 187 -3.50 9.17 30.88
N THR A 188 -3.87 8.93 32.14
CA THR A 188 -2.97 8.32 33.14
C THR A 188 -2.51 6.90 32.79
N ARG A 189 -3.23 6.21 31.90
CA ARG A 189 -2.89 4.88 31.38
C ARG A 189 -2.45 4.88 29.92
N ALA A 190 -2.14 6.04 29.38
CA ALA A 190 -1.67 6.23 28.02
C ALA A 190 -0.29 6.89 28.01
N ARG A 191 0.43 6.75 26.91
CA ARG A 191 1.83 7.19 26.77
C ARG A 191 2.01 7.89 25.43
N ILE A 192 2.87 8.90 25.38
CA ILE A 192 3.40 9.43 24.13
C ILE A 192 4.91 9.24 24.14
N LEU A 193 5.40 8.49 23.17
CA LEU A 193 6.83 8.35 22.90
C LEU A 193 7.19 9.24 21.71
N VAL A 194 8.34 9.89 21.75
CA VAL A 194 8.84 10.72 20.65
C VAL A 194 10.24 10.27 20.24
N LYS A 195 10.45 10.22 18.92
CA LYS A 195 11.74 9.92 18.28
C LYS A 195 12.08 10.96 17.21
N GLU A 196 13.37 11.20 17.01
CA GLU A 196 13.88 12.18 16.03
C GLU A 196 13.97 11.59 14.60
N TRP A 197 14.06 10.26 14.46
CA TRP A 197 14.01 9.51 13.19
C TRP A 197 13.41 8.12 13.42
N GLU A 198 13.11 7.37 12.34
CA GLU A 198 12.37 6.10 12.38
C GLU A 198 12.91 5.09 13.39
N ASP A 199 14.21 4.84 13.34
CA ASP A 199 14.90 3.87 14.19
C ASP A 199 15.65 4.56 15.35
N GLY A 200 15.25 5.79 15.69
CA GLY A 200 15.89 6.59 16.73
C GLY A 200 15.46 6.19 18.15
N PRO A 201 16.23 6.59 19.18
CA PRO A 201 15.86 6.33 20.56
C PRO A 201 14.55 7.05 20.90
N GLU A 202 13.69 6.35 21.63
CA GLU A 202 12.41 6.89 22.11
C GLU A 202 12.57 7.61 23.45
N THR A 203 11.91 8.76 23.59
CA THR A 203 11.76 9.47 24.88
C THR A 203 10.29 9.63 25.20
N GLU A 204 9.90 9.41 26.45
CA GLU A 204 8.51 9.59 26.88
C GLU A 204 8.20 11.05 27.22
N ILE A 205 7.05 11.53 26.74
CA ILE A 205 6.51 12.85 27.09
C ILE A 205 5.64 12.70 28.34
N PRO A 206 5.91 13.45 29.42
CA PRO A 206 5.12 13.37 30.66
C PRO A 206 3.62 13.58 30.40
N SER A 207 2.77 12.75 31.00
CA SER A 207 1.31 12.81 30.84
C SER A 207 0.69 14.16 31.23
N SER A 208 1.36 14.94 32.08
CA SER A 208 0.94 16.31 32.44
C SER A 208 1.11 17.35 31.32
N LYS A 209 1.78 17.01 30.21
CA LYS A 209 2.03 17.91 29.08
C LYS A 209 0.98 17.83 27.97
N TRP A 210 0.12 16.82 27.99
CA TRP A 210 -0.83 16.52 26.92
C TRP A 210 -2.11 15.94 27.50
N SER A 211 -3.17 15.85 26.69
CA SER A 211 -4.45 15.25 27.08
C SER A 211 -5.17 14.69 25.87
N PHE A 212 -6.18 13.83 26.10
CA PHE A 212 -7.14 13.47 25.06
C PHE A 212 -8.19 14.57 24.95
N ALA A 213 -7.96 15.45 23.98
CA ALA A 213 -8.76 16.64 23.75
C ALA A 213 -8.60 17.08 22.29
N LYS A 214 -9.59 17.82 21.81
CA LYS A 214 -9.53 18.57 20.54
C LYS A 214 -9.45 20.06 20.82
N GLU A 215 -8.89 20.80 19.88
CA GLU A 215 -8.89 22.25 19.92
C GLU A 215 -10.24 22.78 19.42
N THR A 216 -10.97 23.53 20.27
CA THR A 216 -12.22 24.21 19.93
C THR A 216 -12.08 25.67 20.35
N GLU A 217 -12.22 26.59 19.41
CA GLU A 217 -12.04 28.04 19.66
C GLU A 217 -10.68 28.41 20.29
N GLY A 218 -9.63 27.63 19.99
CA GLY A 218 -8.27 27.82 20.52
C GLY A 218 -8.02 27.20 21.90
N GLU A 219 -9.03 26.57 22.51
CA GLU A 219 -8.95 25.94 23.83
C GLU A 219 -9.12 24.41 23.74
N PRO A 220 -8.45 23.62 24.60
CA PRO A 220 -8.62 22.17 24.62
C PRO A 220 -9.97 21.78 25.23
N THR A 221 -10.78 21.07 24.45
CA THR A 221 -12.04 20.43 24.89
C THR A 221 -11.86 18.92 24.94
N PRO A 222 -12.19 18.23 26.06
CA PRO A 222 -12.05 16.78 26.17
C PRO A 222 -12.69 16.02 25.01
N ASP A 223 -11.94 15.09 24.41
CA ASP A 223 -12.35 14.36 23.22
C ASP A 223 -11.56 13.04 23.12
N VAL A 224 -12.25 11.93 22.87
CA VAL A 224 -11.63 10.59 22.85
C VAL A 224 -11.02 10.21 21.50
N GLU A 225 -11.16 11.05 20.48
CA GLU A 225 -10.65 10.81 19.13
C GLU A 225 -9.41 11.63 18.81
N HIS A 226 -9.00 12.52 19.72
CA HIS A 226 -7.92 13.47 19.50
C HIS A 226 -6.91 13.47 20.64
N VAL A 227 -5.69 13.88 20.31
CA VAL A 227 -4.62 14.18 21.26
C VAL A 227 -4.22 15.65 21.13
N TYR A 228 -4.11 16.33 22.27
CA TYR A 228 -3.73 17.73 22.37
C TYR A 228 -2.47 17.90 23.21
N MET A 229 -1.54 18.75 22.75
CA MET A 229 -0.37 19.18 23.50
C MET A 229 -0.19 20.68 23.31
N ASP A 230 -0.27 21.45 24.41
CA ASP A 230 -0.27 22.92 24.33
C ASP A 230 1.01 23.49 23.69
N ALA A 231 2.16 22.86 23.97
CA ALA A 231 3.44 23.23 23.35
C ALA A 231 3.51 22.91 21.84
N GLY A 232 2.56 22.14 21.31
CA GLY A 232 2.51 21.70 19.93
C GLY A 232 3.46 20.55 19.59
N PHE A 233 3.01 19.64 18.73
CA PHE A 233 3.83 18.62 18.10
C PHE A 233 4.78 19.26 17.08
N GLN A 234 6.05 18.86 17.09
CA GLN A 234 7.13 19.55 16.39
C GLN A 234 7.40 18.92 15.01
N PRO A 235 7.69 19.74 13.98
CA PRO A 235 7.97 19.25 12.63
C PRO A 235 9.21 18.35 12.59
N GLY A 236 9.14 17.27 11.81
CA GLY A 236 10.24 16.32 11.63
C GLY A 236 10.39 15.27 12.74
N LYS A 237 9.68 15.41 13.86
CA LYS A 237 9.61 14.39 14.90
C LYS A 237 8.54 13.35 14.58
N ILE A 238 8.68 12.17 15.20
CA ILE A 238 7.70 11.09 15.10
C ILE A 238 7.19 10.80 16.50
N TYR A 239 5.87 10.83 16.67
CA TYR A 239 5.21 10.62 17.96
C TYR A 239 4.36 9.36 17.90
N ASN A 240 4.58 8.45 18.84
CA ASN A 240 3.77 7.25 19.04
C ASN A 240 2.84 7.47 20.24
N VAL A 241 1.54 7.60 19.99
CA VAL A 241 0.50 7.67 21.02
C VAL A 241 -0.02 6.27 21.30
N ILE A 242 0.26 5.76 22.49
CA ILE A 242 -0.11 4.41 22.93
C ILE A 242 -1.22 4.54 23.97
N TYR A 243 -2.37 3.95 23.68
CA TYR A 243 -3.57 4.16 24.48
C TYR A 243 -4.49 2.96 24.45
N ARG A 244 -5.42 2.92 25.40
CA ARG A 244 -6.48 1.91 25.42
C ARG A 244 -7.62 2.38 24.52
N ALA A 245 -7.79 1.67 23.41
CA ALA A 245 -8.83 1.89 22.42
C ALA A 245 -10.04 0.98 22.66
N THR A 246 -11.16 1.33 22.04
CA THR A 246 -12.41 0.54 22.09
C THR A 246 -13.03 0.36 20.70
N ASN A 247 -14.00 -0.54 20.60
CA ASN A 247 -14.77 -0.84 19.40
C ASN A 247 -13.93 -1.33 18.21
N PRO A 248 -13.13 -2.40 18.36
CA PRO A 248 -12.46 -3.01 17.23
C PRO A 248 -13.48 -3.62 16.26
N VAL A 249 -13.02 -3.78 15.03
CA VAL A 249 -13.79 -4.38 13.94
C VAL A 249 -13.02 -5.57 13.40
N VAL A 250 -13.70 -6.48 12.70
CA VAL A 250 -13.05 -7.58 11.99
C VAL A 250 -12.31 -6.98 10.80
N SER A 251 -11.06 -6.60 11.04
CA SER A 251 -10.22 -5.95 10.03
C SER A 251 -10.03 -6.82 8.80
N GLY A 252 -10.00 -8.15 8.95
CA GLY A 252 -9.91 -9.10 7.84
C GLY A 252 -11.12 -9.08 6.88
N ALA A 253 -12.20 -8.33 7.18
CA ALA A 253 -13.23 -8.00 6.19
C ALA A 253 -12.65 -7.25 4.97
N THR A 254 -11.50 -6.60 5.13
CA THR A 254 -10.68 -6.03 4.05
C THR A 254 -10.34 -7.09 2.98
N LEU A 255 -9.90 -8.28 3.41
CA LEU A 255 -9.55 -9.40 2.54
C LEU A 255 -10.80 -10.09 1.98
N MET A 256 -11.83 -10.28 2.81
CA MET A 256 -13.09 -10.91 2.39
C MET A 256 -13.81 -10.08 1.33
N SER A 257 -13.90 -8.75 1.48
CA SER A 257 -14.56 -7.87 0.51
C SER A 257 -13.93 -7.99 -0.89
N VAL A 258 -12.60 -8.01 -0.96
CA VAL A 258 -11.85 -8.19 -2.22
C VAL A 258 -12.07 -9.57 -2.81
N ARG A 259 -12.06 -10.64 -2.01
CA ARG A 259 -12.36 -11.99 -2.50
C ARG A 259 -13.79 -12.07 -3.06
N ASP A 260 -14.75 -11.63 -2.27
CA ASP A 260 -16.15 -11.94 -2.49
C ASP A 260 -16.78 -11.07 -3.60
N VAL A 261 -16.27 -9.84 -3.81
CA VAL A 261 -16.66 -9.03 -4.97
C VAL A 261 -16.17 -9.62 -6.28
N GLY A 262 -14.93 -10.14 -6.31
CA GLY A 262 -14.38 -10.82 -7.48
C GLY A 262 -15.20 -12.06 -7.84
N SER A 263 -15.53 -12.88 -6.83
CA SER A 263 -16.35 -14.08 -7.02
C SER A 263 -17.76 -13.75 -7.52
N TRP A 264 -18.39 -12.72 -6.95
CA TRP A 264 -19.73 -12.27 -7.32
C TRP A 264 -19.84 -11.83 -8.78
N ILE A 265 -18.86 -11.07 -9.27
CA ILE A 265 -18.84 -10.64 -10.67
C ILE A 265 -18.48 -11.81 -11.60
N LYS A 266 -17.41 -12.53 -11.29
CA LYS A 266 -16.87 -13.60 -12.16
C LYS A 266 -17.89 -14.72 -12.36
N TYR A 267 -18.59 -15.12 -11.31
CA TYR A 267 -19.50 -16.26 -11.36
C TYR A 267 -20.98 -15.89 -11.44
N GLY A 268 -21.30 -14.60 -11.36
CA GLY A 268 -22.67 -14.14 -11.25
C GLY A 268 -23.25 -14.44 -9.87
N GLY A 269 -24.14 -13.57 -9.41
CA GLY A 269 -24.80 -13.70 -8.12
C GLY A 269 -26.01 -12.79 -8.01
N PRO A 270 -26.63 -12.73 -6.82
CA PRO A 270 -27.79 -11.89 -6.59
C PRO A 270 -27.52 -10.44 -7.02
N ASN A 271 -28.43 -9.90 -7.82
CA ASN A 271 -28.43 -8.50 -8.26
C ASN A 271 -27.11 -8.04 -8.92
N CYS A 272 -26.37 -8.97 -9.52
CA CYS A 272 -25.10 -8.66 -10.18
C CYS A 272 -25.33 -7.73 -11.39
N PRO A 273 -24.71 -6.53 -11.42
CA PRO A 273 -24.99 -5.53 -12.45
C PRO A 273 -24.27 -5.80 -13.78
N VAL A 274 -23.36 -6.78 -13.82
CA VAL A 274 -22.61 -7.10 -15.04
C VAL A 274 -23.50 -7.78 -16.06
N LYS A 275 -23.37 -7.38 -17.33
CA LYS A 275 -24.21 -7.90 -18.42
C LYS A 275 -23.99 -9.39 -18.70
N ALA A 276 -22.79 -9.88 -18.43
CA ALA A 276 -22.43 -11.28 -18.51
C ALA A 276 -21.32 -11.60 -17.50
N THR A 277 -21.26 -12.86 -17.07
CA THR A 277 -20.13 -13.36 -16.29
C THR A 277 -18.87 -13.30 -17.14
N VAL A 278 -17.75 -12.93 -16.52
CA VAL A 278 -16.46 -12.88 -17.21
C VAL A 278 -15.72 -14.20 -17.06
N LYS A 279 -14.96 -14.56 -18.10
CA LYS A 279 -14.10 -15.76 -18.05
C LYS A 279 -12.87 -15.55 -17.17
N HIS A 280 -12.28 -14.35 -17.25
CA HIS A 280 -11.03 -14.00 -16.56
C HIS A 280 -11.22 -12.80 -15.64
N ALA A 281 -10.71 -12.90 -14.42
CA ALA A 281 -10.75 -11.85 -13.40
C ALA A 281 -9.34 -11.53 -12.90
N TYR A 282 -9.04 -10.24 -12.83
CA TYR A 282 -7.76 -9.70 -12.38
C TYR A 282 -7.96 -8.79 -11.18
N ALA A 283 -7.01 -8.76 -10.25
CA ALA A 283 -6.97 -7.77 -9.17
C ALA A 283 -5.76 -6.84 -9.34
N TYR A 284 -5.98 -5.54 -9.18
CA TYR A 284 -4.94 -4.53 -9.16
C TYR A 284 -4.96 -3.77 -7.84
N GLY A 285 -3.76 -3.58 -7.28
CA GLY A 285 -3.56 -2.79 -6.07
C GLY A 285 -2.22 -2.07 -6.13
N ILE A 286 -2.18 -0.87 -5.57
CA ILE A 286 -1.03 0.02 -5.55
C ILE A 286 -0.70 0.39 -4.10
N SER A 287 0.58 0.36 -3.73
CA SER A 287 1.07 0.82 -2.43
C SER A 287 0.45 0.03 -1.27
N GLN A 288 -0.38 0.66 -0.45
CA GLN A 288 -1.20 0.01 0.58
C GLN A 288 -2.02 -1.17 0.02
N THR A 289 -2.64 -1.03 -1.15
CA THR A 289 -3.47 -2.11 -1.70
C THR A 289 -2.66 -3.16 -2.45
N GLY A 290 -1.44 -2.81 -2.89
CA GLY A 290 -0.44 -3.81 -3.30
C GLY A 290 -0.02 -4.70 -2.11
N ARG A 291 0.21 -4.10 -0.93
CA ARG A 291 0.45 -4.83 0.33
C ARG A 291 -0.75 -5.68 0.74
N LEU A 292 -1.98 -5.18 0.52
CA LEU A 292 -3.20 -5.96 0.78
C LEU A 292 -3.25 -7.21 -0.11
N LEU A 293 -2.92 -7.10 -1.40
CA LEU A 293 -2.87 -8.25 -2.31
C LEU A 293 -1.75 -9.24 -1.96
N ARG A 294 -0.61 -8.77 -1.43
CA ARG A 294 0.40 -9.66 -0.82
C ARG A 294 -0.15 -10.39 0.41
N HIS A 295 -0.85 -9.69 1.30
CA HIS A 295 -1.50 -10.32 2.47
C HIS A 295 -2.62 -11.28 2.01
N TYR A 296 -3.36 -10.96 0.97
CA TYR A 296 -4.39 -11.82 0.37
C TYR A 296 -3.85 -13.18 -0.06
N LEU A 297 -2.67 -13.20 -0.70
CA LEU A 297 -1.96 -14.43 -1.05
C LEU A 297 -1.49 -15.18 0.20
N TYR A 298 -0.87 -14.48 1.16
CA TYR A 298 -0.44 -15.07 2.44
C TYR A 298 -1.58 -15.75 3.22
N ALA A 299 -2.74 -15.11 3.27
CA ALA A 299 -3.92 -15.65 3.93
C ALA A 299 -4.64 -16.76 3.12
N GLY A 300 -4.21 -17.04 1.88
CA GLY A 300 -4.80 -18.06 1.01
C GLY A 300 -6.21 -17.68 0.52
N MET A 301 -6.47 -16.40 0.30
CA MET A 301 -7.82 -15.86 0.12
C MET A 301 -8.39 -16.03 -1.30
N ASN A 302 -7.64 -16.61 -2.26
CA ASN A 302 -8.09 -16.71 -3.65
C ASN A 302 -9.14 -17.82 -3.94
N LEU A 303 -9.72 -18.41 -2.89
CA LEU A 303 -10.82 -19.38 -2.98
C LEU A 303 -12.03 -18.85 -2.24
N ASP A 304 -13.17 -18.75 -2.92
CA ASP A 304 -14.43 -18.38 -2.28
C ASP A 304 -14.97 -19.47 -1.32
N GLU A 305 -16.06 -19.19 -0.61
CA GLU A 305 -16.70 -20.13 0.33
C GLU A 305 -17.18 -21.45 -0.32
N LYS A 306 -17.19 -21.55 -1.65
CA LYS A 306 -17.49 -22.77 -2.42
C LYS A 306 -16.23 -23.44 -2.98
N GLY A 307 -15.04 -22.97 -2.63
CA GLY A 307 -13.76 -23.48 -3.13
C GLY A 307 -13.45 -23.11 -4.58
N ARG A 308 -14.07 -22.05 -5.12
CA ARG A 308 -13.84 -21.62 -6.51
C ARG A 308 -12.79 -20.51 -6.58
N GLN A 309 -11.90 -20.59 -7.57
CA GLN A 309 -10.83 -19.61 -7.76
C GLN A 309 -11.36 -18.24 -8.18
N VAL A 310 -11.07 -17.22 -7.36
CA VAL A 310 -11.57 -15.87 -7.60
C VAL A 310 -10.79 -15.18 -8.73
N TYR A 311 -9.51 -14.91 -8.52
CA TYR A 311 -8.68 -14.21 -9.49
C TYR A 311 -7.80 -15.17 -10.28
N ASP A 312 -7.70 -14.93 -11.58
CA ASP A 312 -6.79 -15.65 -12.47
C ASP A 312 -5.43 -14.95 -12.51
N GLY A 313 -5.42 -13.62 -12.35
CA GLY A 313 -4.20 -12.81 -12.25
C GLY A 313 -4.25 -11.75 -11.15
N ILE A 314 -3.12 -11.49 -10.50
CA ILE A 314 -2.96 -10.43 -9.51
C ILE A 314 -1.76 -9.56 -9.90
N LEU A 315 -1.98 -8.24 -10.01
CA LEU A 315 -0.94 -7.24 -10.21
C LEU A 315 -0.81 -6.37 -8.96
N ALA A 316 0.22 -6.61 -8.16
CA ALA A 316 0.51 -5.83 -6.96
C ALA A 316 1.67 -4.87 -7.24
N HIS A 317 1.34 -3.58 -7.29
CA HIS A 317 2.26 -2.51 -7.64
C HIS A 317 2.75 -1.77 -6.39
N VAL A 318 4.05 -1.48 -6.34
CA VAL A 318 4.78 -0.74 -5.29
C VAL A 318 4.42 -1.17 -3.87
N ALA A 319 4.30 -2.49 -3.67
CA ALA A 319 4.00 -3.06 -2.37
C ALA A 319 5.25 -3.16 -1.47
N GLY A 320 6.43 -3.28 -2.08
CA GLY A 320 7.66 -3.71 -1.41
C GLY A 320 7.61 -5.19 -1.02
N GLY A 321 8.38 -5.58 0.00
CA GLY A 321 8.42 -6.96 0.52
C GLY A 321 7.45 -7.22 1.67
N ARG A 322 6.83 -6.18 2.22
CA ARG A 322 5.93 -6.30 3.37
C ARG A 322 4.51 -6.74 3.03
N ARG A 323 3.77 -7.11 4.08
CA ARG A 323 2.30 -7.16 4.12
C ARG A 323 1.79 -5.85 4.70
N GLY A 324 0.56 -5.82 5.22
CA GLY A 324 0.04 -4.65 5.92
C GLY A 324 -0.93 -4.99 7.04
N ASP A 325 -1.31 -3.95 7.76
CA ASP A 325 -2.12 -3.96 8.98
C ASP A 325 -3.61 -4.17 8.65
N PHE A 326 -3.95 -5.40 8.24
CA PHE A 326 -5.24 -5.69 7.62
C PHE A 326 -6.04 -6.82 8.27
N ASN A 327 -5.43 -7.65 9.12
CA ASN A 327 -6.08 -8.85 9.65
C ASN A 327 -5.59 -9.21 11.06
N HIS A 328 -5.85 -8.31 12.00
CA HIS A 328 -5.66 -8.50 13.43
C HIS A 328 -6.50 -7.47 14.20
N ARG A 329 -6.60 -7.62 15.52
CA ARG A 329 -7.39 -6.73 16.37
C ARG A 329 -6.76 -5.33 16.40
N PHE A 330 -7.61 -4.30 16.29
CA PHE A 330 -7.20 -2.88 16.20
C PHE A 330 -6.25 -2.55 15.02
N ALA A 331 -6.26 -3.37 13.96
CA ALA A 331 -5.51 -3.05 12.76
C ALA A 331 -5.88 -1.68 12.20
N GLN A 332 -4.90 -0.96 11.66
CA GLN A 332 -5.11 0.33 11.02
C GLN A 332 -4.63 0.23 9.58
N PRO A 333 -5.52 0.02 8.58
CA PRO A 333 -5.12 -0.21 7.20
C PRO A 333 -4.20 0.90 6.64
N SER A 334 -4.38 2.13 7.12
CA SER A 334 -3.57 3.30 6.77
C SER A 334 -2.14 3.27 7.31
N GLN A 335 -1.85 2.46 8.32
CA GLN A 335 -0.55 2.31 8.96
C GLN A 335 0.51 1.80 7.97
N GLN A 336 1.69 2.43 8.02
CA GLN A 336 2.78 2.16 7.11
C GLN A 336 4.12 2.01 7.81
N SER A 337 4.38 2.81 8.83
CA SER A 337 5.72 3.01 9.38
C SER A 337 5.89 2.28 10.69
N SER A 338 4.89 2.33 11.57
CA SER A 338 5.07 1.74 12.89
C SER A 338 5.17 0.21 12.81
N PRO A 339 6.14 -0.39 13.51
CA PRO A 339 6.31 -1.83 13.57
C PRO A 339 5.05 -2.53 14.12
N GLY A 340 4.73 -3.68 13.54
CA GLY A 340 3.50 -4.43 13.83
C GLY A 340 3.30 -5.59 12.85
N PHE A 341 2.12 -6.20 12.84
CA PHE A 341 1.83 -7.40 12.04
C PHE A 341 2.21 -7.28 10.55
N GLY A 342 2.06 -6.09 9.95
CA GLY A 342 2.45 -5.86 8.55
C GLY A 342 3.95 -6.00 8.24
N HIS A 343 4.81 -5.99 9.26
CA HIS A 343 6.28 -6.06 9.15
C HIS A 343 6.83 -7.47 9.38
N LEU A 344 5.98 -8.44 9.71
CA LEU A 344 6.41 -9.80 10.00
C LEU A 344 6.90 -10.54 8.75
N PHE A 345 7.93 -11.36 8.94
CA PHE A 345 8.26 -12.49 8.06
C PHE A 345 7.01 -13.39 7.85
N PRO A 346 6.82 -14.02 6.67
CA PRO A 346 7.72 -14.12 5.51
C PRO A 346 7.66 -12.94 4.54
N PHE A 347 8.77 -12.73 3.83
CA PHE A 347 8.92 -11.69 2.79
C PHE A 347 8.98 -12.26 1.37
N THR A 348 9.68 -13.39 1.20
CA THR A 348 9.84 -14.10 -0.07
C THR A 348 8.61 -14.94 -0.39
N ASP A 349 8.30 -15.12 -1.67
CA ASP A 349 7.16 -15.94 -2.10
C ASP A 349 7.36 -17.44 -1.84
N VAL A 350 8.59 -17.92 -2.03
CA VAL A 350 9.02 -19.28 -1.71
C VAL A 350 9.46 -19.40 -0.24
N PRO A 351 9.39 -20.60 0.35
CA PRO A 351 9.85 -20.83 1.71
C PRO A 351 11.33 -20.44 1.91
N SER A 352 11.57 -19.63 2.93
CA SER A 352 12.91 -19.32 3.43
C SER A 352 12.97 -19.55 4.93
N LEU A 353 14.15 -19.87 5.49
CA LEU A 353 14.34 -19.92 6.94
C LEU A 353 14.49 -18.49 7.46
N ASP A 354 13.70 -18.10 8.46
CA ASP A 354 13.91 -16.86 9.19
C ASP A 354 15.17 -17.00 10.08
N PRO A 355 16.23 -16.19 9.88
CA PRO A 355 17.44 -16.23 10.71
C PRO A 355 17.18 -15.86 12.17
N PHE A 356 16.01 -15.31 12.49
CA PHE A 356 15.69 -14.82 13.82
C PHE A 356 14.71 -15.70 14.61
N GLY A 357 14.19 -16.77 14.01
CA GLY A 357 13.52 -17.85 14.75
C GLY A 357 12.02 -18.01 14.51
N ARG A 358 11.43 -17.35 13.49
CA ARG A 358 10.03 -17.58 13.06
C ARG A 358 9.83 -18.85 12.22
N GLY A 359 10.87 -19.64 12.01
CA GLY A 359 10.79 -20.91 11.28
C GLY A 359 10.96 -20.75 9.78
N THR A 360 10.39 -21.68 9.00
CA THR A 360 10.49 -21.68 7.53
C THR A 360 9.11 -21.48 6.91
N GLU A 361 8.95 -20.41 6.15
CA GLU A 361 7.68 -20.07 5.50
C GLU A 361 7.91 -19.19 4.26
N GLY A 362 7.01 -19.28 3.28
CA GLY A 362 6.92 -18.43 2.11
C GLY A 362 5.57 -17.71 2.05
N LEU A 363 5.55 -16.51 1.47
CA LEU A 363 4.34 -15.69 1.34
C LEU A 363 3.22 -16.44 0.59
N GLN A 364 3.53 -17.33 -0.36
CA GLN A 364 2.52 -18.05 -1.12
C GLN A 364 2.19 -19.45 -0.59
N ASP A 365 2.85 -19.93 0.48
CA ASP A 365 2.76 -21.32 0.94
C ASP A 365 1.32 -21.77 1.18
N ARG A 366 0.54 -20.93 1.89
CA ARG A 366 -0.87 -21.22 2.17
C ARG A 366 -1.71 -21.31 0.91
N GLN A 367 -1.55 -20.36 -0.03
CA GLN A 367 -2.30 -20.34 -1.28
C GLN A 367 -1.93 -21.51 -2.19
N LEU A 368 -0.66 -21.89 -2.28
CA LEU A 368 -0.20 -23.04 -3.05
C LEU A 368 -0.76 -24.35 -2.45
N LYS A 369 -0.75 -24.47 -1.12
CA LYS A 369 -1.29 -25.64 -0.43
C LYS A 369 -2.81 -25.78 -0.59
N THR A 370 -3.56 -24.69 -0.58
CA THR A 370 -5.03 -24.73 -0.71
C THR A 370 -5.51 -24.78 -2.17
N GLY A 371 -4.66 -24.40 -3.14
CA GLY A 371 -5.00 -24.33 -4.56
C GLY A 371 -5.62 -22.98 -4.95
N GLY A 372 -6.16 -22.88 -6.17
CA GLY A 372 -6.67 -21.60 -6.69
C GLY A 372 -5.56 -20.56 -6.89
N THR A 373 -4.36 -20.99 -7.24
CA THR A 373 -3.18 -20.13 -7.36
C THR A 373 -3.29 -19.21 -8.59
N PRO A 374 -3.31 -17.88 -8.41
CA PRO A 374 -3.32 -16.95 -9.54
C PRO A 374 -1.93 -16.82 -10.17
N LYS A 375 -1.87 -16.33 -11.40
CA LYS A 375 -0.63 -15.72 -11.92
C LYS A 375 -0.39 -14.39 -11.22
N VAL A 376 0.83 -14.13 -10.79
CA VAL A 376 1.17 -12.96 -9.98
C VAL A 376 2.22 -12.13 -10.70
N MET A 377 1.98 -10.83 -10.75
CA MET A 377 2.96 -9.87 -11.21
C MET A 377 3.19 -8.83 -10.13
N TYR A 378 4.43 -8.73 -9.67
CA TYR A 378 4.88 -7.66 -8.82
C TYR A 378 5.59 -6.60 -9.65
N THR A 379 5.36 -5.35 -9.30
CA THR A 379 6.15 -4.24 -9.82
C THR A 379 6.55 -3.36 -8.65
N ASN A 380 7.81 -2.97 -8.57
CA ASN A 380 8.31 -2.05 -7.55
C ASN A 380 9.16 -0.97 -8.22
N THR A 381 9.28 0.17 -7.56
CA THR A 381 10.13 1.28 -7.98
C THR A 381 11.31 1.41 -7.03
N SER A 382 12.25 2.30 -7.33
CA SER A 382 13.37 2.62 -6.46
C SER A 382 12.90 3.03 -5.07
N ALA A 383 11.75 3.72 -4.96
CA ALA A 383 11.19 4.13 -3.69
C ALA A 383 11.02 2.97 -2.68
N GLU A 384 10.59 1.78 -3.10
CA GLU A 384 10.38 0.65 -2.18
C GLU A 384 11.70 -0.01 -1.74
N TYR A 385 12.72 0.01 -2.61
CA TYR A 385 14.07 -0.46 -2.26
C TYR A 385 14.74 0.49 -1.25
N TRP A 386 14.65 1.79 -1.50
CA TRP A 386 15.19 2.81 -0.59
C TRP A 386 14.38 2.92 0.72
N ARG A 387 13.08 2.64 0.69
CA ARG A 387 12.24 2.43 1.90
C ARG A 387 12.74 1.25 2.74
N GLY A 388 13.29 0.21 2.11
CA GLY A 388 14.10 -0.82 2.77
C GLY A 388 13.51 -2.21 2.87
N ASP A 389 12.38 -2.48 2.21
CA ASP A 389 11.76 -3.80 2.27
C ASP A 389 11.64 -4.51 0.93
N ALA A 390 11.83 -3.83 -0.21
CA ALA A 390 11.62 -4.47 -1.52
C ALA A 390 12.60 -5.62 -1.80
N SER A 391 13.89 -5.49 -1.46
CA SER A 391 14.88 -6.55 -1.68
C SER A 391 14.55 -7.81 -0.90
N LEU A 392 13.97 -7.70 0.30
CA LEU A 392 13.52 -8.87 1.08
C LEU A 392 12.48 -9.73 0.36
N SER A 393 11.81 -9.23 -0.68
CA SER A 393 10.88 -10.05 -1.47
C SER A 393 11.57 -11.10 -2.36
N HIS A 394 12.87 -10.95 -2.61
CA HIS A 394 13.66 -11.80 -3.52
C HIS A 394 15.11 -12.00 -3.06
N THR A 395 15.40 -11.73 -1.80
CA THR A 395 16.69 -12.02 -1.16
C THR A 395 16.42 -12.90 0.06
N ASP A 396 17.31 -13.87 0.32
CA ASP A 396 17.24 -14.68 1.54
C ASP A 396 17.24 -13.74 2.76
N PRO A 397 16.36 -13.95 3.76
CA PRO A 397 16.29 -13.08 4.94
C PRO A 397 17.59 -13.01 5.75
N SER A 398 18.52 -13.96 5.59
CA SER A 398 19.89 -13.88 6.15
C SER A 398 20.85 -13.00 5.35
N GLY A 399 20.50 -12.66 4.10
CA GLY A 399 21.28 -11.83 3.19
C GLY A 399 22.33 -12.58 2.39
N CYS A 400 22.35 -13.92 2.45
CA CYS A 400 23.40 -14.72 1.85
C CYS A 400 23.27 -14.94 0.33
N CYS A 401 22.05 -14.88 -0.23
CA CYS A 401 21.80 -15.13 -1.64
C CYS A 401 20.45 -14.59 -2.11
N ASP A 402 20.28 -14.52 -3.43
CA ASP A 402 18.98 -14.24 -4.06
C ASP A 402 18.00 -15.41 -3.89
N LYS A 403 16.70 -15.10 -3.95
CA LYS A 403 15.60 -16.05 -3.99
C LYS A 403 14.80 -15.86 -5.26
N ASP A 404 14.69 -16.93 -6.03
CA ASP A 404 13.84 -16.93 -7.19
C ASP A 404 12.36 -16.99 -6.80
N PHE A 405 11.53 -16.49 -7.71
CA PHE A 405 10.08 -16.49 -7.54
C PHE A 405 9.50 -17.84 -8.01
N PRO A 406 8.32 -18.25 -7.48
CA PRO A 406 7.59 -19.39 -8.02
C PRO A 406 7.26 -19.24 -9.51
N ASP A 407 7.02 -20.36 -10.20
CA ASP A 407 6.68 -20.36 -11.63
C ASP A 407 5.43 -19.55 -11.98
N ASN A 408 4.51 -19.31 -11.03
CA ASN A 408 3.34 -18.46 -11.21
C ASN A 408 3.59 -16.97 -10.95
N THR A 409 4.83 -16.56 -10.65
CA THR A 409 5.17 -15.18 -10.31
C THR A 409 6.22 -14.58 -11.26
N ARG A 410 6.06 -13.29 -11.56
CA ARG A 410 7.09 -12.44 -12.18
C ARG A 410 7.22 -11.13 -11.40
N SER A 411 8.43 -10.60 -11.31
CA SER A 411 8.69 -9.33 -10.62
C SER A 411 9.52 -8.39 -11.48
N TYR A 412 9.13 -7.12 -11.54
CA TYR A 412 9.85 -6.10 -12.30
C TYR A 412 10.15 -4.87 -11.45
N PHE A 413 11.40 -4.45 -11.48
CA PHE A 413 11.89 -3.23 -10.87
C PHE A 413 11.94 -2.10 -11.91
N PHE A 414 11.28 -0.98 -11.63
CA PHE A 414 11.33 0.25 -12.44
C PHE A 414 12.41 1.17 -11.87
N SER A 415 13.55 1.21 -12.55
CA SER A 415 14.79 1.83 -12.06
C SER A 415 14.71 3.35 -12.10
N GLY A 416 15.36 4.00 -11.14
CA GLY A 416 15.42 5.46 -11.04
C GLY A 416 14.07 6.16 -10.93
N THR A 417 13.01 5.49 -10.47
CA THR A 417 11.67 6.11 -10.35
C THR A 417 11.18 6.19 -8.90
N GLN A 418 10.27 7.13 -8.65
CA GLN A 418 9.62 7.27 -7.35
C GLN A 418 8.29 6.49 -7.29
N HIS A 419 7.65 6.45 -6.12
CA HIS A 419 6.48 5.60 -5.82
C HIS A 419 5.22 5.88 -6.65
N VAL A 420 5.02 7.13 -7.05
CA VAL A 420 3.89 7.57 -7.89
C VAL A 420 4.48 8.27 -9.10
N PRO A 421 4.03 7.95 -10.32
CA PRO A 421 4.58 8.55 -11.53
C PRO A 421 4.39 10.05 -11.50
N ASN A 422 5.33 10.76 -12.13
CA ASN A 422 5.29 12.22 -12.20
C ASN A 422 5.52 12.69 -13.63
N LYS A 423 5.64 14.00 -13.83
CA LYS A 423 5.80 14.59 -15.15
C LYS A 423 6.61 15.88 -15.12
N LEU A 424 7.03 16.30 -16.30
CA LEU A 424 7.52 17.64 -16.57
C LEU A 424 6.36 18.68 -16.58
N PRO A 425 6.65 19.96 -16.27
CA PRO A 425 7.91 20.46 -15.72
C PRO A 425 8.11 19.99 -14.28
N GLN A 426 9.37 19.83 -13.87
CA GLN A 426 9.70 19.45 -12.50
C GLN A 426 9.15 20.49 -11.50
N LYS A 427 8.62 20.01 -10.38
CA LYS A 427 8.12 20.87 -9.30
C LYS A 427 8.67 20.43 -7.95
N LYS A 428 8.85 21.41 -7.07
CA LYS A 428 9.04 21.24 -5.64
C LYS A 428 7.73 21.62 -4.95
N THR A 429 6.83 20.65 -4.83
CA THR A 429 5.52 20.78 -4.18
C THR A 429 5.45 19.92 -2.94
N PRO A 430 4.53 20.18 -2.00
CA PRO A 430 4.27 19.27 -0.91
C PRO A 430 3.98 17.85 -1.42
N GLY A 431 4.64 16.87 -0.82
CA GLY A 431 4.41 15.45 -1.07
C GLY A 431 3.05 14.99 -0.55
N PRO A 432 2.68 13.71 -0.76
CA PRO A 432 1.39 13.17 -0.31
C PRO A 432 1.16 13.21 1.21
N ASP A 433 2.23 13.32 2.01
CA ASP A 433 2.17 13.49 3.46
C ASP A 433 2.25 14.96 3.90
N GLY A 434 2.37 15.90 2.96
CA GLY A 434 2.53 17.34 3.20
C GLY A 434 3.98 17.80 3.39
N SER A 435 4.98 16.90 3.34
CA SER A 435 6.39 17.27 3.48
C SER A 435 6.94 17.91 2.20
N LEU A 436 7.97 18.76 2.33
CA LEU A 436 8.64 19.40 1.19
C LEU A 436 9.98 18.73 0.92
N GLY A 437 10.29 18.44 -0.36
CA GLY A 437 11.59 17.91 -0.77
C GLY A 437 12.71 18.92 -0.67
N LEU A 438 13.92 18.47 -0.38
CA LEU A 438 15.12 19.28 -0.55
C LEU A 438 15.24 19.70 -2.02
N HIS A 439 15.11 18.73 -2.92
CA HIS A 439 15.13 18.89 -4.38
C HIS A 439 13.71 18.81 -4.98
N GLY A 440 13.57 19.25 -6.24
CA GLY A 440 12.34 19.01 -7.02
C GLY A 440 12.10 17.51 -7.20
N PHE A 441 10.84 17.09 -7.29
CA PHE A 441 10.52 15.66 -7.33
C PHE A 441 10.97 14.99 -8.62
N ASN A 442 11.15 13.67 -8.56
CA ASN A 442 11.49 12.86 -9.73
C ASN A 442 10.39 13.04 -10.81
N VAL A 443 10.78 13.11 -12.08
CA VAL A 443 9.87 13.41 -13.22
C VAL A 443 9.51 12.20 -14.09
N VAL A 444 10.07 11.02 -13.81
CA VAL A 444 9.93 9.84 -14.68
C VAL A 444 8.51 9.25 -14.56
N ASP A 445 7.89 9.03 -15.72
CA ASP A 445 6.57 8.41 -15.82
C ASP A 445 6.68 6.94 -16.23
N PHE A 446 6.68 6.04 -15.23
CA PHE A 446 6.80 4.59 -15.47
C PHE A 446 5.50 3.92 -15.96
N ARG A 447 4.37 4.64 -16.09
CA ARG A 447 3.08 4.02 -16.42
C ARG A 447 3.07 3.20 -17.71
N PRO A 448 3.85 3.50 -18.76
CA PRO A 448 3.99 2.59 -19.90
C PRO A 448 4.47 1.18 -19.51
N LEU A 449 5.40 1.07 -18.56
CA LEU A 449 5.86 -0.23 -18.03
C LEU A 449 4.78 -0.91 -17.20
N LEU A 450 4.04 -0.15 -16.39
CA LEU A 450 2.91 -0.69 -15.61
C LEU A 450 1.80 -1.21 -16.53
N ARG A 451 1.50 -0.51 -17.63
CA ARG A 451 0.57 -0.97 -18.67
C ARG A 451 1.08 -2.25 -19.34
N ALA A 452 2.37 -2.31 -19.69
CA ALA A 452 2.99 -3.51 -20.24
C ALA A 452 2.91 -4.70 -19.28
N ALA A 453 3.10 -4.46 -17.97
CA ALA A 453 2.92 -5.47 -16.93
C ALA A 453 1.50 -6.05 -16.94
N LEU A 454 0.46 -5.20 -16.96
CA LEU A 454 -0.93 -5.68 -17.07
C LEU A 454 -1.16 -6.48 -18.36
N THR A 455 -0.67 -6.00 -19.50
CA THR A 455 -0.82 -6.71 -20.79
C THR A 455 -0.14 -8.08 -20.76
N ASN A 456 1.06 -8.17 -20.19
CA ASN A 456 1.80 -9.43 -20.06
C ASN A 456 1.10 -10.39 -19.10
N LEU A 457 0.56 -9.91 -17.98
CA LEU A 457 -0.23 -10.73 -17.06
C LEU A 457 -1.47 -11.31 -17.74
N VAL A 458 -2.15 -10.49 -18.55
CA VAL A 458 -3.35 -10.90 -19.28
C VAL A 458 -3.02 -11.95 -20.34
N SER A 459 -1.98 -11.75 -21.15
CA SER A 459 -1.54 -12.76 -22.11
C SER A 459 -1.14 -14.04 -21.39
N TRP A 460 -0.40 -13.96 -20.29
CA TRP A 460 -0.02 -15.13 -19.50
C TRP A 460 -1.21 -15.94 -18.98
N VAL A 461 -2.26 -15.27 -18.54
CA VAL A 461 -3.48 -15.93 -18.05
C VAL A 461 -4.32 -16.50 -19.18
N GLU A 462 -4.50 -15.76 -20.28
CA GLU A 462 -5.46 -16.11 -21.33
C GLU A 462 -4.88 -17.05 -22.40
N GLU A 463 -3.57 -16.95 -22.65
CA GLU A 463 -2.88 -17.62 -23.76
C GLU A 463 -1.76 -18.56 -23.25
N ASN A 464 -1.34 -18.41 -21.99
CA ASN A 464 -0.23 -19.13 -21.36
C ASN A 464 1.18 -19.01 -21.99
N PRO A 465 1.59 -17.93 -22.70
CA PRO A 465 3.00 -17.64 -22.90
C PRO A 465 3.60 -17.13 -21.59
N SER A 466 4.81 -17.60 -21.25
CA SER A 466 5.53 -17.04 -20.11
C SER A 466 5.88 -15.56 -20.39
N PRO A 467 5.64 -14.63 -19.45
CA PRO A 467 6.09 -13.24 -19.58
C PRO A 467 7.62 -13.16 -19.67
N PRO A 468 8.17 -12.00 -20.08
CA PRO A 468 9.60 -11.74 -19.96
C PRO A 468 10.13 -12.09 -18.56
N GLU A 469 11.36 -12.61 -18.50
CA GLU A 469 11.95 -13.01 -17.23
C GLU A 469 12.02 -11.87 -16.22
N THR A 470 11.96 -12.22 -14.94
CA THR A 470 12.05 -11.30 -13.81
C THR A 470 13.27 -10.37 -13.97
N LYS A 471 13.08 -9.08 -13.66
CA LYS A 471 14.14 -8.07 -13.69
C LYS A 471 14.13 -7.28 -12.39
N VAL A 472 14.99 -7.68 -11.47
CA VAL A 472 15.20 -7.06 -10.14
C VAL A 472 16.72 -6.93 -9.90
N PRO A 473 17.17 -6.08 -8.96
CA PRO A 473 18.56 -6.11 -8.50
C PRO A 473 18.89 -7.49 -7.92
N ARG A 474 20.05 -8.05 -8.26
CA ARG A 474 20.50 -9.36 -7.77
C ARG A 474 21.92 -9.35 -7.22
N LEU A 475 22.16 -10.13 -6.17
CA LEU A 475 23.48 -10.29 -5.56
C LEU A 475 24.42 -11.08 -6.47
N ASP A 476 23.93 -12.16 -7.09
CA ASP A 476 24.71 -13.03 -7.98
C ASP A 476 25.19 -12.35 -9.28
N GLU A 477 24.44 -11.36 -9.78
CA GLU A 477 24.81 -10.51 -10.91
C GLU A 477 25.62 -9.27 -10.51
N GLY A 478 25.84 -9.04 -9.21
CA GLY A 478 26.52 -7.84 -8.70
C GLY A 478 25.74 -6.54 -8.93
N THR A 479 24.42 -6.62 -9.16
CA THR A 479 23.56 -5.45 -9.41
C THR A 479 22.76 -5.02 -8.19
N ALA A 480 22.70 -5.85 -7.14
CA ALA A 480 22.25 -5.48 -5.80
C ALA A 480 23.44 -5.24 -4.87
N ILE A 481 23.47 -4.09 -4.21
CA ILE A 481 24.52 -3.73 -3.25
C ILE A 481 23.92 -3.21 -1.94
N PRO A 482 24.67 -3.25 -0.82
CA PRO A 482 24.25 -2.60 0.42
C PRO A 482 23.96 -1.11 0.18
N LEU A 483 22.98 -0.57 0.90
CA LEU A 483 22.59 0.84 0.78
C LEU A 483 23.77 1.78 1.06
N GLU A 484 24.58 1.47 2.07
CA GLU A 484 25.75 2.25 2.46
C GLU A 484 26.73 2.38 1.28
N THR A 485 27.00 1.27 0.60
CA THR A 485 27.86 1.24 -0.59
C THR A 485 27.29 2.10 -1.72
N ALA A 486 25.97 2.06 -1.95
CA ALA A 486 25.33 2.91 -2.95
C ALA A 486 25.48 4.41 -2.60
N LEU A 487 25.32 4.78 -1.31
CA LEU A 487 25.51 6.15 -0.84
C LEU A 487 26.97 6.62 -0.94
N GLU A 488 27.94 5.74 -0.68
CA GLU A 488 29.37 6.05 -0.87
C GLU A 488 29.68 6.36 -2.33
N LYS A 489 29.07 5.63 -3.28
CA LYS A 489 29.23 5.88 -4.72
C LYS A 489 28.71 7.26 -5.13
N PHE A 490 27.66 7.79 -4.49
CA PHE A 490 27.22 9.18 -4.73
C PHE A 490 28.26 10.24 -4.31
N GLY A 491 29.28 9.90 -3.51
CA GLY A 491 30.25 10.85 -2.95
C GLY A 491 31.07 11.63 -3.99
N HIS A 492 31.14 11.17 -5.25
CA HIS A 492 31.78 11.93 -6.33
C HIS A 492 30.87 13.06 -6.86
N LEU A 493 29.53 12.96 -6.71
CA LEU A 493 28.54 13.98 -7.05
C LEU A 493 28.34 14.95 -5.87
N LYS A 494 29.36 15.75 -5.57
CA LYS A 494 29.47 16.55 -4.33
C LYS A 494 28.34 17.54 -4.07
N HIS A 495 27.59 17.94 -5.10
CA HIS A 495 26.46 18.85 -4.99
C HIS A 495 25.15 18.14 -4.60
N ILE A 496 25.08 16.81 -4.76
CA ILE A 496 23.95 15.99 -4.32
C ILE A 496 24.13 15.65 -2.84
N LYS A 497 23.16 16.04 -2.01
CA LYS A 497 23.14 15.63 -0.60
C LYS A 497 22.50 14.26 -0.46
N THR A 498 23.22 13.33 0.14
CA THR A 498 22.75 11.96 0.40
C THR A 498 22.16 11.82 1.80
N PRO A 499 21.26 10.86 2.04
CA PRO A 499 20.78 10.53 3.38
C PRO A 499 21.88 10.02 4.31
N ASP A 500 21.67 10.19 5.61
CA ASP A 500 22.47 9.53 6.64
C ASP A 500 22.05 8.05 6.72
N PRO A 501 22.92 7.08 6.37
CA PRO A 501 22.58 5.66 6.39
C PRO A 501 22.16 5.16 7.78
N SER A 502 22.65 5.79 8.86
CA SER A 502 22.27 5.43 10.24
C SER A 502 20.83 5.85 10.59
N ARG A 503 20.22 6.72 9.79
CA ARG A 503 18.85 7.24 9.98
C ARG A 503 17.86 6.72 8.95
N MET A 504 18.31 5.85 8.06
CA MET A 504 17.45 5.21 7.06
C MET A 504 16.59 4.13 7.70
N TRP A 505 15.36 3.98 7.19
CA TRP A 505 14.39 2.99 7.65
C TRP A 505 14.88 1.57 7.44
N ARG A 506 14.59 0.71 8.42
CA ARG A 506 15.02 -0.68 8.46
C ARG A 506 13.83 -1.61 8.74
N ILE A 507 13.96 -2.85 8.28
CA ILE A 507 13.04 -3.93 8.66
C ILE A 507 13.73 -4.74 9.74
N ARG A 508 13.05 -4.93 10.86
CA ARG A 508 13.59 -5.59 12.04
C ARG A 508 12.82 -6.86 12.35
N GLU A 509 13.51 -7.75 13.04
CA GLU A 509 12.87 -8.75 13.88
C GLU A 509 12.00 -8.03 14.91
N ILE A 510 10.74 -8.45 15.01
CA ILE A 510 9.81 -7.90 15.98
C ILE A 510 9.11 -8.99 16.79
N ASN A 511 8.93 -8.71 18.07
CA ASN A 511 8.15 -9.50 19.00
C ASN A 511 6.79 -8.83 19.23
N ILE A 512 5.72 -9.46 18.71
CA ILE A 512 4.34 -8.96 18.83
C ILE A 512 3.75 -9.22 20.21
N GLY A 513 4.38 -10.10 20.99
CA GLY A 513 3.93 -10.51 22.32
C GLY A 513 3.17 -11.84 22.33
N PRO A 514 2.74 -12.30 23.52
CA PRO A 514 2.28 -13.68 23.74
C PRO A 514 0.93 -14.04 23.08
N HIS A 515 0.21 -13.05 22.55
CA HIS A 515 -1.11 -13.23 21.95
C HIS A 515 -1.10 -13.02 20.43
N GLU A 516 0.06 -13.14 19.78
CA GLU A 516 0.23 -12.99 18.33
C GLU A 516 -0.73 -13.88 17.54
N SER A 517 -0.91 -15.15 17.94
CA SER A 517 -1.79 -16.11 17.24
C SER A 517 -3.28 -15.73 17.30
N GLN A 518 -3.66 -14.83 18.21
CA GLN A 518 -5.01 -14.27 18.33
C GLN A 518 -5.12 -12.91 17.61
N GLY A 519 -4.07 -12.48 16.92
CA GLY A 519 -3.99 -11.16 16.30
C GLY A 519 -3.99 -10.02 17.32
N ILE A 520 -3.35 -10.19 18.48
CA ILE A 520 -3.25 -9.15 19.50
C ILE A 520 -1.78 -8.78 19.71
N THR A 521 -1.48 -7.48 19.61
CA THR A 521 -0.14 -6.90 19.76
C THR A 521 0.07 -6.30 21.15
N THR A 522 1.31 -6.34 21.63
CA THR A 522 1.81 -5.53 22.74
C THR A 522 2.52 -4.28 22.21
N TYR A 523 2.17 -3.10 22.72
CA TYR A 523 2.79 -1.83 22.33
C TYR A 523 3.56 -1.17 23.48
N PRO A 524 4.70 -0.50 23.22
CA PRO A 524 5.39 -0.49 21.92
C PRO A 524 5.90 -1.89 21.57
N VAL A 525 5.96 -2.20 20.28
CA VAL A 525 6.48 -3.48 19.80
C VAL A 525 7.98 -3.54 20.10
N GLU A 526 8.46 -4.67 20.60
CA GLU A 526 9.89 -4.86 20.82
C GLU A 526 10.56 -5.19 19.49
N GLU A 527 11.44 -4.30 19.06
CA GLU A 527 12.28 -4.47 17.87
C GLU A 527 13.69 -4.92 18.24
N GLN A 528 14.28 -5.80 17.44
CA GLN A 528 15.59 -6.38 17.73
C GLN A 528 16.54 -6.27 16.53
N ARG A 529 16.99 -7.42 16.00
CA ARG A 529 17.97 -7.53 14.93
C ARG A 529 17.40 -7.02 13.61
N GLU A 530 18.26 -6.60 12.70
CA GLU A 530 17.87 -6.08 11.39
C GLU A 530 17.96 -7.15 10.31
N TYR A 531 16.96 -7.16 9.43
CA TYR A 531 17.05 -7.86 8.16
C TYR A 531 17.93 -7.08 7.17
N PRO A 532 18.62 -7.76 6.25
CA PRO A 532 19.48 -7.12 5.27
C PRO A 532 18.68 -6.23 4.32
N LYS A 533 19.34 -5.18 3.81
CA LYS A 533 18.74 -4.23 2.88
C LYS A 533 19.69 -3.99 1.72
N PHE A 534 19.22 -4.34 0.52
CA PHE A 534 19.92 -4.09 -0.73
C PHE A 534 19.13 -3.14 -1.62
N VAL A 535 19.86 -2.33 -2.38
CA VAL A 535 19.36 -1.43 -3.43
C VAL A 535 20.05 -1.78 -4.75
N SER A 536 19.55 -1.24 -5.87
CA SER A 536 20.29 -1.34 -7.13
C SER A 536 21.61 -0.60 -7.01
N ASP A 537 22.66 -1.17 -7.59
CA ASP A 537 23.87 -0.43 -7.89
C ASP A 537 23.57 0.72 -8.88
N ILE A 538 24.48 1.70 -8.93
CA ILE A 538 24.37 2.93 -9.72
C ILE A 538 25.57 3.10 -10.66
N ASP A 539 25.34 3.78 -11.77
CA ASP A 539 26.39 4.23 -12.69
C ASP A 539 27.06 5.55 -12.24
N ASP A 540 28.00 6.04 -13.05
CA ASP A 540 28.74 7.29 -12.81
C ASP A 540 27.82 8.54 -12.85
N ASP A 541 26.61 8.44 -13.40
CA ASP A 541 25.62 9.51 -13.38
C ASP A 541 24.67 9.39 -12.18
N GLY A 542 24.90 8.42 -11.28
CA GLY A 542 24.06 8.18 -10.11
C GLY A 542 22.71 7.53 -10.43
N ASN A 543 22.56 6.95 -11.63
CA ASN A 543 21.34 6.27 -12.06
C ASN A 543 21.45 4.76 -11.82
N GLU A 544 20.34 4.14 -11.40
CA GLU A 544 20.32 2.71 -11.07
C GLU A 544 20.45 1.81 -12.31
N ILE A 545 21.29 0.77 -12.21
CA ILE A 545 21.66 -0.09 -13.35
C ILE A 545 20.82 -1.37 -13.49
N ALA A 546 20.18 -1.83 -12.41
CA ALA A 546 19.36 -3.04 -12.40
C ALA A 546 17.93 -2.76 -12.88
N GLY A 547 17.17 -3.81 -13.21
CA GLY A 547 15.74 -3.69 -13.54
C GLY A 547 15.44 -3.20 -14.96
N ILE A 548 14.27 -2.59 -15.13
CA ILE A 548 13.80 -2.01 -16.38
C ILE A 548 14.03 -0.50 -16.34
N ARG A 549 14.97 -0.03 -17.16
CA ARG A 549 15.35 1.37 -17.28
C ARG A 549 14.53 2.05 -18.37
N MET A 550 13.80 3.11 -18.00
CA MET A 550 13.12 4.00 -18.95
C MET A 550 14.15 4.76 -19.82
N PRO A 551 13.75 5.36 -20.96
CA PRO A 551 14.64 6.22 -21.74
C PRO A 551 15.31 7.32 -20.91
N ASP A 552 14.59 7.92 -19.96
CA ASP A 552 15.08 8.92 -19.00
C ASP A 552 16.27 8.43 -18.15
N ILE A 553 16.45 7.10 -18.04
CA ILE A 553 17.48 6.46 -17.21
C ILE A 553 18.57 5.82 -18.08
N SER A 554 18.18 5.22 -19.21
CA SER A 554 19.13 4.54 -20.11
C SER A 554 19.91 5.48 -21.03
N VAL A 555 19.39 6.70 -21.25
CA VAL A 555 20.07 7.80 -21.93
C VAL A 555 19.82 9.08 -21.10
N PRO A 556 20.40 9.17 -19.89
CA PRO A 556 19.98 10.16 -18.91
C PRO A 556 20.37 11.58 -19.32
N ILE A 557 19.54 12.53 -18.90
CA ILE A 557 19.84 13.98 -18.91
C ILE A 557 19.89 14.54 -17.48
N GLY A 558 19.93 13.65 -16.49
CA GLY A 558 19.88 13.94 -15.07
C GLY A 558 20.10 12.66 -14.25
N THR A 559 20.38 12.85 -12.97
CA THR A 559 20.28 11.80 -11.96
C THR A 559 18.83 11.68 -11.51
N HIS A 560 18.29 10.46 -11.52
CA HIS A 560 16.93 10.15 -11.10
C HIS A 560 16.94 9.14 -9.96
N THR A 561 16.37 9.51 -8.82
CA THR A 561 16.45 8.68 -7.60
C THR A 561 15.08 8.24 -7.11
N GLY A 562 15.05 7.19 -6.28
CA GLY A 562 13.88 6.76 -5.50
C GLY A 562 13.71 7.44 -4.15
N TRP A 563 14.61 8.34 -3.79
CA TRP A 563 14.68 9.00 -2.48
C TRP A 563 14.91 10.50 -2.64
N ASN A 564 14.46 11.31 -1.70
CA ASN A 564 14.68 12.75 -1.67
C ASN A 564 14.71 13.17 -0.20
N LEU A 565 15.71 13.96 0.19
CA LEU A 565 15.78 14.47 1.56
C LEU A 565 14.64 15.42 1.85
N ARG A 566 14.30 15.53 3.13
CA ARG A 566 13.33 16.53 3.59
C ARG A 566 13.93 17.94 3.50
N SER A 567 13.10 18.90 3.16
CA SER A 567 13.43 20.32 3.28
C SER A 567 13.54 20.69 4.77
N PRO A 568 14.55 21.48 5.17
CA PRO A 568 14.64 22.02 6.53
C PRO A 568 13.35 22.72 7.00
N GLU A 569 12.57 23.30 6.07
CA GLU A 569 11.27 23.94 6.34
C GLU A 569 10.24 23.00 6.97
N THR A 570 10.35 21.69 6.73
CA THR A 570 9.45 20.67 7.29
C THR A 570 10.11 19.80 8.36
N GLY A 571 11.32 20.17 8.81
CA GLY A 571 12.09 19.45 9.83
C GLY A 571 12.75 18.16 9.34
N SER A 572 13.73 17.68 10.13
CA SER A 572 14.50 16.44 9.88
C SER A 572 15.17 16.33 8.50
N PRO A 573 16.02 17.31 8.11
CA PRO A 573 16.60 17.37 6.76
C PRO A 573 17.55 16.22 6.41
N GLU A 574 18.01 15.45 7.41
CA GLU A 574 18.85 14.26 7.20
C GLU A 574 18.06 12.99 6.87
N GLN A 575 16.72 13.06 6.95
CA GLN A 575 15.83 11.95 6.60
C GLN A 575 15.28 12.11 5.19
N ILE A 576 14.99 10.98 4.55
CA ILE A 576 14.26 10.95 3.29
C ILE A 576 12.77 11.26 3.52
N ILE A 577 12.13 11.87 2.54
CA ILE A 577 10.69 11.82 2.39
C ILE A 577 10.32 10.41 2.01
N SER A 578 9.36 9.83 2.71
CA SER A 578 8.87 8.50 2.39
C SER A 578 8.39 8.48 0.94
N MET A 579 8.95 7.56 0.14
CA MET A 579 8.45 7.19 -1.18
C MET A 579 8.56 8.27 -2.27
N VAL A 580 9.32 9.34 -2.04
CA VAL A 580 9.50 10.44 -3.00
C VAL A 580 10.96 10.49 -3.44
N GLY A 581 11.16 10.61 -4.76
CA GLY A 581 12.47 10.75 -5.40
C GLY A 581 12.76 12.17 -5.84
N PHE A 582 13.94 12.41 -6.40
CA PHE A 582 14.24 13.65 -7.12
C PHE A 582 14.78 13.40 -8.53
N THR A 583 14.77 14.48 -9.33
CA THR A 583 15.54 14.59 -10.56
C THR A 583 16.53 15.73 -10.39
N ASP A 584 17.81 15.48 -10.65
CA ASP A 584 18.87 16.48 -10.69
C ASP A 584 19.43 16.52 -12.11
N TYR A 585 19.04 17.54 -12.90
CA TYR A 585 19.43 17.63 -14.30
C TYR A 585 20.93 17.89 -14.46
N PHE A 586 21.50 17.35 -15.53
CA PHE A 586 22.87 17.65 -15.92
C PHE A 586 23.00 19.13 -16.25
N ILE A 587 24.16 19.67 -15.92
CA ILE A 587 24.44 21.07 -16.14
C ILE A 587 24.79 21.28 -17.62
N HIS A 588 23.96 22.05 -18.30
CA HIS A 588 24.09 22.31 -19.74
C HIS A 588 25.05 23.47 -20.08
N ASP A 589 25.56 24.20 -19.08
CA ASP A 589 26.49 25.32 -19.28
C ASP A 589 27.84 25.13 -18.54
N LYS A 590 28.93 25.51 -19.21
CA LYS A 590 30.30 25.27 -18.74
C LYS A 590 30.66 26.05 -17.46
N SER A 591 30.06 27.22 -17.26
CA SER A 591 30.28 28.05 -16.07
C SER A 591 29.70 27.43 -14.80
N SER A 592 28.49 26.87 -14.90
CA SER A 592 27.77 26.20 -13.83
C SER A 592 28.38 24.83 -13.52
N SER A 593 28.93 24.13 -14.52
CA SER A 593 29.65 22.85 -14.31
C SER A 593 30.93 23.06 -13.48
N LEU A 594 31.69 24.13 -13.78
CA LEU A 594 32.92 24.46 -13.04
C LEU A 594 32.66 24.91 -11.59
N SER A 595 31.52 25.57 -11.32
CA SER A 595 31.17 26.06 -9.98
C SER A 595 30.64 24.96 -9.06
N THR A 596 29.89 24.00 -9.61
CA THR A 596 29.34 22.84 -8.88
C THR A 596 30.32 21.67 -8.81
N LYS A 597 31.34 21.65 -9.68
CA LYS A 597 32.26 20.52 -9.88
C LYS A 597 31.53 19.24 -10.27
N ASP A 598 30.44 19.37 -11.01
CA ASP A 598 29.66 18.26 -11.55
C ASP A 598 30.49 17.51 -12.62
N PRO A 599 30.81 16.22 -12.42
CA PRO A 599 31.63 15.44 -13.35
C PRO A 599 30.84 14.84 -14.53
N ARG A 600 29.51 14.88 -14.48
CA ARG A 600 28.60 14.28 -15.48
C ARG A 600 28.63 15.08 -16.78
N LYS A 601 28.40 14.42 -17.92
CA LYS A 601 28.58 14.99 -19.27
C LYS A 601 27.30 15.15 -20.07
#